data_AF-A0A0F9UA84-F1
#
_entry.id   AF-A0A0F9UA84-F1
#
_cell.length_a   1.000
_cell.length_b   1.000
_cell.length_c   1.000
_cell.angle_alpha   90.00
_cell.angle_beta   90.00
_cell.angle_gamma   90.00
#
_symmetry.space_group_name_H-M   'P 1'
#
loop_
_entity.id
_entity.type
_entity.pdbx_description
1 polymer ?
#
loop_
_entity_poly.entity_id
_entity_poly.type
_entity_poly.pdbx_seq_one_letter_code
_entity_poly.pdbx_strand_id
1 'polypeptide(L)'
;MLEDYAKIFNQKKMFLRYNGLQIAFFEKLEGIEVVGKVVEKWHLFNHYFNEFKYHIYSAYYILEQLEQLEKAILDQFNELKSFIEFQNEIKIEYDSFIVHEYLLRITPFLNTMFILQDRLMVLIAIFLGININDPAQKVSESNKDYKYRIKKFRNKMQSFSSYATNYCGILKEFPVELSDLIIGYWNFSGQELRKYRNLEQHQFNLLEEAYIVKIPMERFVLYLPDNPNEENFEKLIYNKKKIAIEYFKSEIKIFHDFVEKMMETIGIAPKKHKFGSNFSPKSNLIRNYNQGDLLKIWALKNEAILFSVGEKSPDGTAARIIIRKIKNKMNILKWEIK
;
A
#
# COMPACT_ATOMS: atom_id res chain seq x y z
N MET A 1 -7.95 9.78 -10.59
CA MET A 1 -7.39 8.97 -9.48
C MET A 1 -5.98 8.49 -9.78
N LEU A 2 -5.72 7.50 -10.64
CA LEU A 2 -4.33 7.07 -10.93
C LEU A 2 -3.48 8.14 -11.66
N GLU A 3 -4.10 8.97 -12.49
CA GLU A 3 -3.42 10.09 -13.18
C GLU A 3 -2.95 11.18 -12.21
N ASP A 4 -3.71 11.43 -11.14
CA ASP A 4 -3.38 12.42 -10.10
C ASP A 4 -2.17 11.98 -9.28
N TYR A 5 -2.09 10.68 -8.96
CA TYR A 5 -0.97 10.11 -8.22
C TYR A 5 0.34 10.09 -9.02
N ALA A 6 0.30 9.78 -10.31
CA ALA A 6 1.50 9.87 -11.15
C ALA A 6 2.13 11.28 -11.15
N LYS A 7 1.29 12.33 -11.20
CA LYS A 7 1.74 13.72 -11.14
C LYS A 7 2.36 14.05 -9.77
N ILE A 8 1.69 13.66 -8.69
CA ILE A 8 2.18 13.83 -7.32
C ILE A 8 3.53 13.12 -7.13
N PHE A 9 3.66 11.89 -7.59
CA PHE A 9 4.89 11.11 -7.49
C PHE A 9 6.04 11.73 -8.28
N ASN A 10 5.77 12.21 -9.50
CA ASN A 10 6.76 12.95 -10.29
C ASN A 10 7.18 14.26 -9.63
N GLN A 11 6.24 15.00 -9.03
CA GLN A 11 6.52 16.23 -8.29
C GLN A 11 7.34 15.96 -7.03
N LYS A 12 6.97 14.93 -6.26
CA LYS A 12 7.67 14.48 -5.06
C LYS A 12 8.93 13.66 -5.35
N LYS A 13 9.27 13.44 -6.64
CA LYS A 13 10.43 12.64 -7.12
C LYS A 13 10.48 11.21 -6.54
N MET A 14 9.31 10.59 -6.39
CA MET A 14 9.17 9.27 -5.78
C MET A 14 9.35 8.16 -6.82
N PHE A 15 10.19 7.17 -6.49
CA PHE A 15 10.38 5.95 -7.29
C PHE A 15 10.81 6.23 -8.74
N LEU A 16 11.67 7.23 -8.96
CA LEU A 16 12.09 7.64 -10.30
C LEU A 16 12.89 6.54 -11.02
N ARG A 17 13.83 5.88 -10.33
CA ARG A 17 14.58 4.77 -10.93
C ARG A 17 13.70 3.56 -11.12
N TYR A 18 12.80 3.25 -10.18
CA TYR A 18 11.80 2.21 -10.40
C TYR A 18 10.98 2.44 -11.69
N ASN A 19 10.56 3.68 -11.97
CA ASN A 19 9.87 4.02 -13.22
C ASN A 19 10.75 3.79 -14.48
N GLY A 20 12.08 3.87 -14.35
CA GLY A 20 13.02 3.55 -15.41
C GLY A 20 13.18 2.06 -15.68
N LEU A 21 12.81 1.20 -14.72
CA LEU A 21 12.99 -0.26 -14.80
C LEU A 21 12.26 -0.86 -16.01
N GLN A 22 11.04 -0.37 -16.29
CA GLN A 22 10.26 -0.84 -17.43
C GLN A 22 10.96 -0.54 -18.76
N ILE A 23 11.52 0.66 -18.92
CA ILE A 23 12.26 1.04 -20.13
C ILE A 23 13.52 0.18 -20.27
N ALA A 24 14.30 0.07 -19.20
CA ALA A 24 15.50 -0.77 -19.21
C ALA A 24 15.19 -2.25 -19.50
N PHE A 25 14.03 -2.75 -19.06
CA PHE A 25 13.59 -4.11 -19.39
C PHE A 25 13.25 -4.26 -20.87
N PHE A 26 12.58 -3.26 -21.46
CA PHE A 26 12.30 -3.27 -22.91
C PHE A 26 13.57 -3.19 -23.74
N GLU A 27 14.51 -2.31 -23.38
CA GLU A 27 15.81 -2.20 -24.04
C GLU A 27 16.59 -3.53 -23.99
N LYS A 28 16.51 -4.29 -22.89
CA LYS A 28 17.09 -5.65 -22.78
C LYS A 28 16.46 -6.68 -23.71
N LEU A 29 15.24 -6.45 -24.19
CA LEU A 29 14.53 -7.35 -25.10
C LEU A 29 14.68 -6.93 -26.57
N GLU A 30 15.20 -5.74 -26.86
CA GLU A 30 15.43 -5.29 -28.24
C GLU A 30 16.43 -6.22 -28.94
N GLY A 31 16.08 -6.66 -30.15
CA GLY A 31 16.91 -7.56 -30.95
C GLY A 31 16.86 -9.04 -30.55
N ILE A 32 16.11 -9.42 -29.50
CA ILE A 32 15.86 -10.82 -29.15
C ILE A 32 14.67 -11.34 -29.96
N GLU A 33 14.83 -12.50 -30.60
CA GLU A 33 13.73 -13.16 -31.30
C GLU A 33 12.57 -13.46 -30.34
N VAL A 34 11.39 -12.96 -30.66
CA VAL A 34 10.19 -13.07 -29.81
C VAL A 34 9.59 -14.47 -29.96
N VAL A 35 10.18 -15.43 -29.27
CA VAL A 35 9.70 -16.81 -29.14
C VAL A 35 9.01 -16.98 -27.78
N GLY A 36 8.03 -17.88 -27.66
CA GLY A 36 7.08 -17.99 -26.54
C GLY A 36 7.61 -17.69 -25.12
N LYS A 37 8.80 -18.17 -24.75
CA LYS A 37 9.42 -17.89 -23.43
C LYS A 37 9.69 -16.39 -23.17
N VAL A 38 10.06 -15.63 -24.20
CA VAL A 38 10.30 -14.17 -24.10
C VAL A 38 8.98 -13.44 -23.84
N VAL A 39 7.91 -13.86 -24.51
CA VAL A 39 6.55 -13.32 -24.36
C VAL A 39 6.01 -13.59 -22.94
N GLU A 40 6.18 -14.82 -22.45
CA GLU A 40 5.82 -15.19 -21.07
C GLU A 40 6.55 -14.34 -20.04
N LYS A 41 7.87 -14.19 -20.19
CA LYS A 41 8.69 -13.37 -19.30
C LYS A 41 8.25 -11.90 -19.31
N TRP A 42 7.91 -11.38 -20.48
CA TRP A 42 7.39 -10.02 -20.64
C TRP A 42 6.04 -9.81 -19.95
N HIS A 43 5.08 -10.72 -20.15
CA HIS A 43 3.79 -10.66 -19.47
C HIS A 43 3.94 -10.73 -17.95
N LEU A 44 4.79 -11.63 -17.46
CA LEU A 44 5.05 -11.79 -16.04
C LEU A 44 5.70 -10.54 -15.44
N PHE A 45 6.71 -9.97 -16.12
CA PHE A 45 7.34 -8.72 -15.72
C PHE A 45 6.31 -7.58 -15.63
N ASN A 46 5.50 -7.38 -16.67
CA ASN A 46 4.49 -6.32 -16.68
C ASN A 46 3.42 -6.52 -15.61
N HIS A 47 3.02 -7.76 -15.34
CA HIS A 47 2.07 -8.07 -14.28
C HIS A 47 2.60 -7.57 -12.93
N TYR A 48 3.79 -8.02 -12.54
CA TYR A 48 4.40 -7.62 -11.26
C TYR A 48 4.77 -6.14 -11.21
N PHE A 49 5.23 -5.56 -12.32
CA PHE A 49 5.55 -4.14 -12.40
C PHE A 49 4.31 -3.27 -12.14
N ASN A 50 3.17 -3.63 -12.74
CA ASN A 50 1.91 -2.91 -12.57
C ASN A 50 1.29 -3.15 -11.19
N GLU A 51 1.33 -4.39 -10.68
CA GLU A 51 0.88 -4.73 -9.32
C GLU A 51 1.66 -3.92 -8.28
N PHE A 52 2.99 -3.93 -8.35
CA PHE A 52 3.85 -3.19 -7.43
C PHE A 52 3.57 -1.68 -7.50
N LYS A 53 3.45 -1.13 -8.71
CA LYS A 53 3.11 0.28 -8.91
C LYS A 53 1.74 0.64 -8.31
N TYR A 54 0.73 -0.20 -8.52
CA TYR A 54 -0.59 0.00 -7.93
C TYR A 54 -0.50 0.06 -6.41
N HIS A 55 0.18 -0.90 -5.78
CA HIS A 55 0.34 -0.93 -4.33
C HIS A 55 1.17 0.24 -3.79
N ILE A 56 2.15 0.75 -4.53
CA ILE A 56 2.85 1.98 -4.14
C ILE A 56 1.83 3.12 -4.03
N TYR A 57 0.99 3.32 -5.05
CA TYR A 57 0.00 4.39 -5.03
C TYR A 57 -1.02 4.19 -3.90
N SER A 58 -1.46 2.95 -3.66
CA SER A 58 -2.33 2.62 -2.54
C SER A 58 -1.71 2.95 -1.19
N ALA A 59 -0.43 2.61 -0.97
CA ALA A 59 0.24 2.90 0.31
C ALA A 59 0.29 4.40 0.61
N TYR A 60 0.63 5.21 -0.40
CA TYR A 60 0.63 6.67 -0.28
C TYR A 60 -0.77 7.25 -0.10
N TYR A 61 -1.76 6.75 -0.85
CA TYR A 61 -3.15 7.16 -0.70
C TYR A 61 -3.65 6.92 0.72
N ILE A 62 -3.42 5.71 1.25
CA ILE A 62 -3.83 5.35 2.60
C ILE A 62 -3.14 6.24 3.64
N LEU A 63 -1.86 6.56 3.43
CA LEU A 63 -1.12 7.45 4.34
C LEU A 63 -1.68 8.88 4.34
N GLU A 64 -2.01 9.42 3.16
CA GLU A 64 -2.68 10.73 3.04
C GLU A 64 -4.07 10.71 3.69
N GLN A 65 -4.81 9.59 3.59
CA GLN A 65 -6.08 9.42 4.30
C GLN A 65 -5.90 9.43 5.81
N LEU A 66 -4.89 8.72 6.33
CA LEU A 66 -4.58 8.70 7.77
C LEU A 66 -4.28 10.12 8.28
N GLU A 67 -3.52 10.93 7.54
CA GLU A 67 -3.25 12.33 7.90
C GLU A 67 -4.52 13.18 7.94
N GLN A 68 -5.38 13.03 6.93
CA GLN A 68 -6.65 13.76 6.87
C GLN A 68 -7.59 13.36 8.00
N LEU A 69 -7.62 12.07 8.34
CA LEU A 69 -8.42 11.55 9.44
C LEU A 69 -7.87 12.01 10.80
N GLU A 70 -6.56 12.00 11.03
CA GLU A 70 -5.93 12.56 12.25
C GLU A 70 -6.33 14.02 12.45
N LYS A 71 -6.30 14.83 11.37
CA LYS A 71 -6.75 16.22 11.42
C LYS A 71 -8.25 16.33 11.72
N ALA A 72 -9.09 15.54 11.03
CA ALA A 72 -10.54 15.58 11.23
C ALA A 72 -10.97 15.14 12.64
N ILE A 73 -10.24 14.20 13.25
CA ILE A 73 -10.42 13.79 14.65
C ILE A 73 -10.15 14.98 15.58
N LEU A 74 -9.05 15.70 15.35
CA LEU A 74 -8.71 16.87 16.16
C LEU A 74 -9.68 18.03 15.97
N ASP A 75 -10.10 18.31 14.74
CA ASP A 75 -11.09 19.34 14.46
C ASP A 75 -12.41 19.01 15.19
N GLN A 76 -12.87 17.75 15.14
CA GLN A 76 -14.06 17.28 15.86
C GLN A 76 -13.89 17.39 17.38
N PHE A 77 -12.74 16.98 17.91
CA PHE A 77 -12.44 17.09 19.33
C PHE A 77 -12.48 18.56 19.80
N ASN A 78 -11.88 19.47 19.03
CA ASN A 78 -11.83 20.89 19.35
C ASN A 78 -13.22 21.56 19.36
N GLU A 79 -14.12 21.16 18.46
CA GLU A 79 -15.51 21.63 18.48
C GLU A 79 -16.26 21.19 19.75
N LEU A 80 -16.00 19.98 20.23
CA LEU A 80 -16.64 19.42 21.42
C LEU A 80 -15.99 19.90 22.73
N LYS A 81 -14.72 20.31 22.66
CA LYS A 81 -13.89 20.65 23.82
C LYS A 81 -14.51 21.69 24.74
N SER A 82 -15.23 22.68 24.21
CA SER A 82 -15.90 23.72 25.02
C SER A 82 -17.05 23.21 25.87
N PHE A 83 -17.56 22.01 25.59
CA PHE A 83 -18.67 21.38 26.31
C PHE A 83 -18.20 20.35 27.34
N ILE A 84 -16.88 20.17 27.50
CA ILE A 84 -16.28 19.16 28.37
C ILE A 84 -15.45 19.87 29.42
N GLU A 85 -15.73 19.60 30.69
CA GLU A 85 -14.87 20.02 31.80
C GLU A 85 -13.75 18.99 31.99
N PHE A 86 -12.50 19.43 31.84
CA PHE A 86 -11.32 18.59 32.06
C PHE A 86 -10.77 18.85 33.45
N GLN A 87 -10.50 17.80 34.23
CA GLN A 87 -10.02 17.96 35.60
C GLN A 87 -8.50 18.10 35.65
N ASN A 88 -7.75 17.32 34.87
CA ASN A 88 -6.27 17.41 34.67
C ASN A 88 -5.74 16.31 33.72
N GLU A 89 -6.58 15.75 32.87
CA GLU A 89 -6.24 14.61 32.03
C GLU A 89 -5.17 15.00 30.99
N ILE A 90 -4.10 14.20 30.93
CA ILE A 90 -3.00 14.35 29.95
C ILE A 90 -3.31 13.55 28.67
N LYS A 91 -3.98 12.41 28.83
CA LYS A 91 -4.46 11.53 27.77
C LYS A 91 -5.97 11.38 27.92
N ILE A 92 -6.68 11.45 26.80
CA ILE A 92 -8.13 11.26 26.74
C ILE A 92 -8.39 10.15 25.73
N GLU A 93 -9.04 9.09 26.18
CA GLU A 93 -9.63 8.11 25.26
C GLU A 93 -10.75 8.82 24.49
N TYR A 94 -10.59 8.87 23.18
CA TYR A 94 -11.52 9.55 22.30
C TYR A 94 -12.03 8.56 21.27
N ASP A 95 -13.30 8.19 21.43
CA ASP A 95 -13.96 7.26 20.53
C ASP A 95 -14.95 7.99 19.62
N SER A 96 -14.81 7.77 18.31
CA SER A 96 -15.66 8.39 17.31
C SER A 96 -15.63 7.57 16.01
N PHE A 97 -16.64 7.74 15.16
CA PHE A 97 -16.64 7.12 13.84
C PHE A 97 -15.41 7.51 12.99
N ILE A 98 -14.86 8.71 13.17
CA ILE A 98 -13.66 9.15 12.44
C ILE A 98 -12.42 8.42 12.98
N VAL A 99 -12.37 8.19 14.29
CA VAL A 99 -11.34 7.36 14.93
C VAL A 99 -11.41 5.93 14.40
N HIS A 100 -12.58 5.29 14.38
CA HIS A 100 -12.71 3.96 13.79
C HIS A 100 -12.31 3.90 12.32
N GLU A 101 -12.68 4.90 11.51
CA GLU A 101 -12.22 4.98 10.11
C GLU A 101 -10.70 5.08 10.02
N TYR A 102 -10.04 5.90 10.86
CA TYR A 102 -8.58 5.99 10.93
C TYR A 102 -7.97 4.61 11.22
N LEU A 103 -8.50 3.95 12.24
CA LEU A 103 -8.02 2.66 12.70
C LEU A 103 -8.20 1.55 11.64
N LEU A 104 -9.32 1.57 10.90
CA LEU A 104 -9.57 0.64 9.79
C LEU A 104 -8.61 0.82 8.59
N ARG A 105 -7.86 1.92 8.52
CA ARG A 105 -6.83 2.14 7.48
C ARG A 105 -5.46 1.56 7.86
N ILE A 106 -5.23 1.19 9.12
CA ILE A 106 -3.95 0.64 9.60
C ILE A 106 -3.66 -0.72 8.94
N THR A 107 -4.56 -1.68 9.06
CA THR A 107 -4.41 -3.01 8.42
C THR A 107 -4.16 -2.91 6.90
N PRO A 108 -4.98 -2.16 6.11
CA PRO A 108 -4.72 -1.97 4.68
C PRO A 108 -3.34 -1.40 4.36
N PHE A 109 -2.85 -0.44 5.14
CA PHE A 109 -1.50 0.12 4.95
C PHE A 109 -0.43 -0.96 5.15
N LEU A 110 -0.47 -1.66 6.29
CA LEU A 110 0.49 -2.70 6.65
C LEU A 110 0.51 -3.84 5.63
N ASN A 111 -0.67 -4.28 5.17
CA ASN A 111 -0.80 -5.30 4.14
C ASN A 111 -0.26 -4.82 2.78
N THR A 112 -0.48 -3.56 2.43
CA THR A 112 0.06 -2.99 1.19
C THR A 112 1.59 -2.98 1.21
N MET A 113 2.19 -2.55 2.32
CA MET A 113 3.65 -2.58 2.50
C MET A 113 4.22 -4.00 2.46
N PHE A 114 3.53 -4.96 3.07
CA PHE A 114 3.89 -6.38 3.02
C PHE A 114 3.90 -6.90 1.57
N ILE A 115 2.86 -6.60 0.79
CA ILE A 115 2.76 -7.00 -0.62
C ILE A 115 3.90 -6.36 -1.44
N LEU A 116 4.17 -5.08 -1.22
CA LEU A 116 5.27 -4.38 -1.89
C LEU A 116 6.61 -5.07 -1.67
N GLN A 117 6.94 -5.42 -0.42
CA GLN A 117 8.14 -6.19 -0.12
C GLN A 117 8.16 -7.51 -0.91
N ASP A 118 7.09 -8.30 -0.84
CA ASP A 118 7.01 -9.62 -1.47
C ASP A 118 7.13 -9.58 -3.01
N ARG A 119 6.55 -8.54 -3.65
CA ARG A 119 6.58 -8.40 -5.12
C ARG A 119 7.88 -7.86 -5.67
N LEU A 120 8.60 -7.04 -4.91
CA LEU A 120 9.85 -6.43 -5.36
C LEU A 120 10.86 -7.49 -5.81
N MET A 121 11.06 -8.54 -5.00
CA MET A 121 12.07 -9.56 -5.31
C MET A 121 11.75 -10.37 -6.54
N VAL A 122 10.47 -10.72 -6.72
CA VAL A 122 10.01 -11.45 -7.91
C VAL A 122 10.25 -10.62 -9.17
N LEU A 123 9.89 -9.33 -9.12
CA LEU A 123 10.11 -8.40 -10.23
C LEU A 123 11.60 -8.27 -10.60
N ILE A 124 12.47 -8.15 -9.59
CA ILE A 124 13.91 -7.97 -9.80
C ILE A 124 14.56 -9.26 -10.30
N ALA A 125 14.15 -10.43 -9.81
CA ALA A 125 14.60 -11.71 -10.33
C ALA A 125 14.31 -11.84 -11.84
N ILE A 126 13.09 -11.46 -12.25
CA ILE A 126 12.69 -11.48 -13.67
C ILE A 126 13.54 -10.51 -14.50
N PHE A 127 13.75 -9.28 -14.01
CA PHE A 127 14.57 -8.28 -14.69
C PHE A 127 16.02 -8.71 -14.88
N LEU A 128 16.61 -9.35 -13.86
CA LEU A 128 17.97 -9.87 -13.91
C LEU A 128 18.07 -11.18 -14.70
N GLY A 129 16.95 -11.81 -15.04
CA GLY A 129 16.93 -13.11 -15.72
C GLY A 129 17.37 -14.27 -14.83
N ILE A 130 17.19 -14.12 -13.51
CA ILE A 130 17.51 -15.15 -12.53
C ILE A 130 16.45 -16.26 -12.64
N ASN A 131 16.88 -17.46 -13.03
CA ASN A 131 16.03 -18.64 -13.16
C ASN A 131 16.13 -19.50 -11.91
N ILE A 132 15.07 -19.48 -11.10
CA ILE A 132 15.03 -20.24 -9.86
C ILE A 132 14.23 -21.51 -10.10
N ASN A 133 14.96 -22.60 -10.33
CA ASN A 133 14.38 -23.89 -10.67
C ASN A 133 13.77 -24.56 -9.43
N ASP A 134 12.72 -25.34 -9.65
CA ASP A 134 12.20 -26.22 -8.61
C ASP A 134 13.31 -27.18 -8.15
N PRO A 135 13.40 -27.48 -6.84
CA PRO A 135 14.46 -28.33 -6.34
C PRO A 135 14.23 -29.77 -6.83
N ALA A 136 15.28 -30.46 -7.27
CA ALA A 136 15.17 -31.84 -7.77
C ALA A 136 14.59 -32.79 -6.71
N GLN A 137 13.79 -33.78 -7.15
CA GLN A 137 13.27 -34.84 -6.28
C GLN A 137 14.43 -35.70 -5.77
N LYS A 138 14.43 -35.99 -4.46
CA LYS A 138 15.45 -36.87 -3.88
C LYS A 138 15.09 -38.33 -4.17
N VAL A 139 16.09 -39.19 -4.34
CA VAL A 139 15.90 -40.61 -4.67
C VAL A 139 14.99 -41.34 -3.66
N SER A 140 15.06 -40.96 -2.37
CA SER A 140 14.29 -41.56 -1.29
C SER A 140 12.97 -40.83 -0.98
N GLU A 141 12.61 -39.78 -1.73
CA GLU A 141 11.46 -38.93 -1.42
C GLU A 141 10.21 -39.38 -2.17
N SER A 142 9.11 -39.56 -1.44
CA SER A 142 7.83 -39.91 -2.04
C SER A 142 7.30 -38.77 -2.93
N ASN A 143 6.49 -39.09 -3.94
CA ASN A 143 5.87 -38.08 -4.81
C ASN A 143 5.01 -37.06 -4.04
N LYS A 144 4.40 -37.48 -2.93
CA LYS A 144 3.58 -36.60 -2.08
C LYS A 144 4.46 -35.57 -1.37
N ASP A 145 5.56 -36.04 -0.78
CA ASP A 145 6.52 -35.17 -0.07
C ASP A 145 7.22 -34.22 -1.02
N TYR A 146 7.57 -34.71 -2.22
CA TYR A 146 8.15 -33.88 -3.28
C TYR A 146 7.21 -32.73 -3.70
N LYS A 147 5.94 -33.02 -3.98
CA LYS A 147 4.94 -31.99 -4.32
C LYS A 147 4.75 -30.98 -3.20
N TYR A 148 4.72 -31.43 -1.94
CA TYR A 148 4.63 -30.55 -0.79
C TYR A 148 5.87 -29.65 -0.66
N ARG A 149 7.07 -30.20 -0.86
CA ARG A 149 8.33 -29.44 -0.85
C ARG A 149 8.38 -28.40 -1.96
N ILE A 150 7.97 -28.73 -3.18
CA ILE A 150 7.85 -27.76 -4.29
C ILE A 150 6.87 -26.64 -3.92
N LYS A 151 5.69 -26.96 -3.41
CA LYS A 151 4.71 -25.95 -3.01
C LYS A 151 5.29 -25.01 -1.95
N LYS A 152 5.95 -25.56 -0.92
CA LYS A 152 6.60 -24.79 0.13
C LYS A 152 7.72 -23.90 -0.41
N PHE A 153 8.52 -24.42 -1.35
CA PHE A 153 9.57 -23.67 -2.03
C PHE A 153 9.00 -22.50 -2.84
N ARG A 154 8.00 -22.76 -3.71
CA ARG A 154 7.34 -21.73 -4.52
C ARG A 154 6.64 -20.66 -3.68
N ASN A 155 6.05 -21.03 -2.54
CA ASN A 155 5.50 -20.05 -1.60
C ASN A 155 6.59 -19.14 -1.01
N LYS A 156 7.77 -19.70 -0.70
CA LYS A 156 8.92 -18.94 -0.19
C LYS A 156 9.51 -18.01 -1.24
N MET A 157 9.48 -18.42 -2.50
CA MET A 157 9.87 -17.59 -3.64
C MET A 157 9.04 -16.31 -3.78
N GLN A 158 7.83 -16.27 -3.22
CA GLN A 158 6.99 -15.09 -3.19
C GLN A 158 7.20 -14.23 -1.93
N SER A 159 8.05 -14.65 -0.99
CA SER A 159 8.18 -14.01 0.31
C SER A 159 9.51 -13.31 0.48
N PHE A 160 9.50 -11.99 0.68
CA PHE A 160 10.71 -11.18 0.89
C PHE A 160 11.58 -11.70 2.02
N SER A 161 10.96 -12.15 3.13
CA SER A 161 11.69 -12.68 4.29
C SER A 161 12.52 -13.93 3.94
N SER A 162 12.07 -14.72 2.96
CA SER A 162 12.81 -15.90 2.50
C SER A 162 14.06 -15.53 1.70
N TYR A 163 14.01 -14.42 0.94
CA TYR A 163 15.20 -13.84 0.32
C TYR A 163 16.13 -13.32 1.41
N ALA A 164 15.66 -12.43 2.28
CA ALA A 164 16.51 -11.76 3.26
C ALA A 164 17.17 -12.71 4.28
N THR A 165 16.54 -13.84 4.62
CA THR A 165 17.13 -14.89 5.47
C THR A 165 17.93 -15.94 4.70
N ASN A 166 18.03 -15.78 3.38
CA ASN A 166 18.68 -16.67 2.44
C ASN A 166 18.29 -18.15 2.58
N TYR A 167 17.01 -18.41 2.86
CA TYR A 167 16.49 -19.71 3.31
C TYR A 167 16.83 -20.89 2.37
N CYS A 168 17.03 -20.63 1.07
CA CYS A 168 17.39 -21.66 0.07
C CYS A 168 18.62 -21.27 -0.78
N GLY A 169 19.49 -20.38 -0.30
CA GLY A 169 20.59 -19.89 -1.12
C GLY A 169 20.13 -18.99 -2.29
N ILE A 170 18.86 -18.58 -2.30
CA ILE A 170 18.25 -17.80 -3.39
C ILE A 170 19.01 -16.50 -3.63
N LEU A 171 19.50 -15.83 -2.57
CA LEU A 171 20.26 -14.60 -2.71
C LEU A 171 21.60 -14.81 -3.42
N LYS A 172 22.15 -16.02 -3.46
CA LYS A 172 23.42 -16.29 -4.16
C LYS A 172 23.32 -16.04 -5.67
N GLU A 173 22.10 -16.09 -6.22
CA GLU A 173 21.85 -15.79 -7.62
C GLU A 173 21.80 -14.28 -7.91
N PHE A 174 21.75 -13.44 -6.87
CA PHE A 174 21.73 -11.98 -6.99
C PHE A 174 23.14 -11.40 -6.82
N PRO A 175 23.45 -10.24 -7.44
CA PRO A 175 24.68 -9.51 -7.16
C PRO A 175 24.91 -9.31 -5.66
N VAL A 176 26.16 -9.42 -5.20
CA VAL A 176 26.52 -9.33 -3.78
C VAL A 176 26.00 -8.03 -3.16
N GLU A 177 26.26 -6.90 -3.82
CA GLU A 177 25.81 -5.57 -3.39
C GLU A 177 24.29 -5.50 -3.20
N LEU A 178 23.53 -6.17 -4.08
CA LEU A 178 22.08 -6.21 -3.98
C LEU A 178 21.61 -7.10 -2.83
N SER A 179 22.28 -8.24 -2.63
CA SER A 179 22.01 -9.14 -1.50
C SER A 179 22.24 -8.42 -0.17
N ASP A 180 23.31 -7.66 -0.05
CA ASP A 180 23.63 -6.88 1.15
C ASP A 180 22.57 -5.81 1.43
N LEU A 181 22.09 -5.11 0.39
CA LEU A 181 20.98 -4.15 0.51
C LEU A 181 19.69 -4.81 1.02
N ILE A 182 19.36 -5.99 0.50
CA ILE A 182 18.15 -6.74 0.88
C ILE A 182 18.22 -7.17 2.35
N ILE A 183 19.35 -7.73 2.77
CA ILE A 183 19.59 -8.15 4.16
C ILE A 183 19.59 -6.93 5.08
N GLY A 184 20.24 -5.84 4.67
CA GLY A 184 20.31 -4.59 5.42
C GLY A 184 18.92 -4.00 5.66
N TYR A 185 18.11 -3.85 4.60
CA TYR A 185 16.73 -3.36 4.72
C TYR A 185 15.89 -4.25 5.65
N TRP A 186 15.98 -5.57 5.48
CA TRP A 186 15.23 -6.51 6.30
C TRP A 186 15.56 -6.39 7.80
N ASN A 187 16.85 -6.37 8.13
CA ASN A 187 17.32 -6.30 9.52
C ASN A 187 17.03 -4.95 10.16
N PHE A 188 17.04 -3.86 9.37
CA PHE A 188 16.85 -2.51 9.89
C PHE A 188 15.37 -2.14 10.07
N SER A 189 14.50 -2.48 9.11
CA SER A 189 13.10 -2.01 9.10
C SER A 189 12.12 -3.08 8.61
N GLY A 190 12.45 -3.80 7.52
CA GLY A 190 11.51 -4.68 6.83
C GLY A 190 10.91 -5.77 7.71
N GLN A 191 11.69 -6.33 8.65
CA GLN A 191 11.20 -7.32 9.60
C GLN A 191 10.20 -6.72 10.58
N GLU A 192 10.47 -5.53 11.13
CA GLU A 192 9.63 -4.90 12.16
C GLU A 192 8.23 -4.58 11.62
N LEU A 193 8.15 -4.04 10.41
CA LEU A 193 6.88 -3.74 9.74
C LEU A 193 6.00 -4.99 9.58
N ARG A 194 6.61 -6.14 9.29
CA ARG A 194 5.88 -7.42 9.22
C ARG A 194 5.37 -7.90 10.57
N LYS A 195 6.11 -7.64 11.64
CA LYS A 195 5.66 -7.98 13.00
C LYS A 195 4.38 -7.22 13.32
N TYR A 196 4.34 -5.91 13.07
CA TYR A 196 3.12 -5.12 13.24
C TYR A 196 1.95 -5.61 12.38
N ARG A 197 2.19 -5.95 11.10
CA ARG A 197 1.16 -6.55 10.25
C ARG A 197 0.62 -7.86 10.83
N ASN A 198 1.51 -8.72 11.34
CA ASN A 198 1.11 -10.02 11.86
C ASN A 198 0.36 -9.89 13.18
N LEU A 199 0.81 -8.98 14.05
CA LEU A 199 0.13 -8.61 15.28
C LEU A 199 -1.31 -8.18 14.96
N GLU A 200 -1.46 -7.15 14.12
CA GLU A 200 -2.74 -6.59 13.68
C GLU A 200 -3.69 -7.63 13.08
N GLN A 201 -3.17 -8.50 12.21
CA GLN A 201 -4.02 -9.39 11.43
C GLN A 201 -4.37 -10.70 12.14
N HIS A 202 -3.49 -11.21 13.00
CA HIS A 202 -3.61 -12.58 13.52
C HIS A 202 -3.66 -12.67 15.05
N GLN A 203 -3.28 -11.60 15.76
CA GLN A 203 -3.16 -11.64 17.22
C GLN A 203 -4.12 -10.65 17.87
N PHE A 204 -3.90 -9.34 17.67
CA PHE A 204 -4.64 -8.27 18.33
C PHE A 204 -4.84 -7.09 17.40
N ASN A 205 -5.90 -6.33 17.63
CA ASN A 205 -6.10 -5.05 16.98
C ASN A 205 -5.09 -4.05 17.59
N LEU A 206 -4.30 -3.35 16.77
CA LEU A 206 -3.31 -2.35 17.18
C LEU A 206 -3.94 -1.10 17.83
N LEU A 207 -5.27 -1.07 17.91
CA LEU A 207 -6.08 0.14 18.10
C LEU A 207 -6.26 0.56 19.57
N GLU A 208 -5.75 -0.24 20.50
CA GLU A 208 -6.08 -0.14 21.93
C GLU A 208 -5.42 1.07 22.61
N GLU A 209 -4.32 1.59 22.07
CA GLU A 209 -3.63 2.77 22.63
C GLU A 209 -3.82 4.01 21.75
N ALA A 210 -5.09 4.32 21.44
CA ALA A 210 -5.50 5.51 20.70
C ALA A 210 -6.01 6.62 21.65
N TYR A 211 -5.38 7.80 21.61
CA TYR A 211 -5.70 8.90 22.53
C TYR A 211 -5.66 10.27 21.85
N ILE A 212 -6.37 11.22 22.43
CA ILE A 212 -5.99 12.63 22.36
C ILE A 212 -4.99 12.92 23.49
N VAL A 213 -3.77 13.31 23.13
CA VAL A 213 -2.74 13.71 24.08
C VAL A 213 -2.69 15.23 24.12
N LYS A 214 -2.80 15.84 25.30
CA LYS A 214 -2.83 17.31 25.48
C LYS A 214 -1.46 17.96 25.63
N ILE A 215 -0.47 17.22 26.14
CA ILE A 215 0.88 17.74 26.46
C ILE A 215 1.94 16.83 25.81
N PRO A 216 2.99 17.37 25.16
CA PRO A 216 3.33 18.79 25.04
C PRO A 216 2.57 19.54 23.94
N MET A 217 1.92 18.81 23.03
CA MET A 217 1.15 19.39 21.93
C MET A 217 -0.13 18.58 21.79
N GLU A 218 -1.26 19.27 21.71
CA GLU A 218 -2.56 18.63 21.55
C GLU A 218 -2.65 17.90 20.20
N ARG A 219 -2.73 16.57 20.24
CA ARG A 219 -2.83 15.75 19.04
C ARG A 219 -3.49 14.41 19.28
N PHE A 220 -4.08 13.85 18.23
CA PHE A 220 -4.44 12.44 18.21
C PHE A 220 -3.16 11.61 18.06
N VAL A 221 -3.08 10.49 18.78
CA VAL A 221 -2.00 9.52 18.67
C VAL A 221 -2.60 8.12 18.67
N LEU A 222 -1.97 7.25 17.89
CA LEU A 222 -2.07 5.81 18.05
C LEU A 222 -0.68 5.31 18.39
N TYR A 223 -0.49 4.75 19.58
CA TYR A 223 0.81 4.17 19.96
C TYR A 223 0.92 2.73 19.47
N LEU A 224 2.05 2.42 18.84
CA LEU A 224 2.41 1.06 18.46
C LEU A 224 3.18 0.39 19.61
N PRO A 225 2.98 -0.92 19.85
CA PRO A 225 3.71 -1.63 20.88
C PRO A 225 5.19 -1.77 20.53
N ASP A 226 6.05 -1.75 21.53
CA ASP A 226 7.51 -1.89 21.39
C ASP A 226 7.93 -3.33 21.10
N ASN A 227 7.07 -4.31 21.45
CA ASN A 227 7.27 -5.75 21.32
C ASN A 227 6.20 -6.42 20.41
N PRO A 228 6.16 -6.11 19.10
CA PRO A 228 5.11 -6.58 18.19
C PRO A 228 5.10 -8.09 17.87
N ASN A 229 5.90 -8.88 18.59
CA ASN A 229 5.92 -10.35 18.50
C ASN A 229 5.20 -11.00 19.69
N GLU A 230 4.78 -10.23 20.68
CA GLU A 230 4.15 -10.75 21.88
C GLU A 230 2.77 -11.32 21.54
N GLU A 231 2.54 -12.56 21.97
CA GLU A 231 1.31 -13.30 21.68
C GLU A 231 0.26 -13.14 22.79
N ASN A 232 0.61 -12.50 23.90
CA ASN A 232 -0.32 -12.15 24.98
C ASN A 232 -0.52 -10.63 25.06
N PHE A 233 -1.77 -10.20 24.86
CA PHE A 233 -2.17 -8.81 24.89
C PHE A 233 -1.72 -8.06 26.15
N GLU A 234 -1.84 -8.67 27.33
CA GLU A 234 -1.52 -8.06 28.62
C GLU A 234 -0.01 -7.77 28.78
N LYS A 235 0.83 -8.29 27.89
CA LYS A 235 2.29 -8.12 27.91
C LYS A 235 2.78 -7.12 26.86
N LEU A 236 1.89 -6.49 26.10
CA LEU A 236 2.28 -5.42 25.19
C LEU A 236 2.81 -4.21 25.99
N ILE A 237 3.92 -3.64 25.53
CA ILE A 237 4.57 -2.49 26.17
C ILE A 237 4.65 -1.31 25.20
N TYR A 238 4.50 -0.09 25.72
CA TYR A 238 4.40 1.15 24.92
C TYR A 238 5.36 2.24 25.41
N ASN A 239 6.50 1.83 25.98
CA ASN A 239 7.47 2.72 26.62
C ASN A 239 8.12 3.69 25.63
N LYS A 240 8.37 3.27 24.38
CA LYS A 240 8.95 4.16 23.36
C LYS A 240 7.96 5.18 22.81
N LYS A 241 6.66 5.05 23.12
CA LYS A 241 5.59 5.94 22.63
C LYS A 241 5.65 6.13 21.10
N LYS A 242 5.90 5.05 20.37
CA LYS A 242 6.03 5.06 18.91
C LYS A 242 4.68 5.43 18.28
N ILE A 243 4.57 6.60 17.66
CA ILE A 243 3.32 7.06 17.03
C ILE A 243 3.16 6.40 15.65
N ALA A 244 2.02 5.75 15.42
CA ALA A 244 1.78 4.92 14.24
C ALA A 244 1.94 5.67 12.92
N ILE A 245 1.30 6.83 12.76
CA ILE A 245 1.37 7.59 11.50
C ILE A 245 2.79 8.07 11.18
N GLU A 246 3.56 8.45 12.20
CA GLU A 246 4.95 8.88 12.04
C GLU A 246 5.85 7.72 11.65
N TYR A 247 5.65 6.58 12.30
CA TYR A 247 6.31 5.34 11.95
C TYR A 247 5.98 4.92 10.51
N PHE A 248 4.72 4.95 10.09
CA PHE A 248 4.34 4.60 8.73
C PHE A 248 4.92 5.54 7.67
N LYS A 249 5.02 6.84 7.97
CA LYS A 249 5.73 7.82 7.15
C LYS A 249 7.23 7.52 7.06
N SER A 250 7.87 7.13 8.15
CA SER A 250 9.28 6.75 8.11
C SER A 250 9.49 5.47 7.32
N GLU A 251 8.64 4.46 7.52
CA GLU A 251 8.74 3.16 6.85
C GLU A 251 8.54 3.26 5.33
N ILE A 252 7.58 4.06 4.86
CA ILE A 252 7.40 4.26 3.41
C ILE A 252 8.59 4.99 2.78
N LYS A 253 9.24 5.89 3.52
CA LYS A 253 10.45 6.59 3.08
C LYS A 253 11.66 5.66 3.06
N ILE A 254 11.88 4.87 4.12
CA ILE A 254 12.94 3.86 4.18
C ILE A 254 12.78 2.86 3.02
N PHE A 255 11.55 2.40 2.78
CA PHE A 255 11.26 1.51 1.66
C PHE A 255 11.50 2.17 0.30
N HIS A 256 11.09 3.44 0.12
CA HIS A 256 11.40 4.21 -1.07
C HIS A 256 12.91 4.28 -1.34
N ASP A 257 13.69 4.66 -0.34
CA ASP A 257 15.14 4.84 -0.47
C ASP A 257 15.82 3.50 -0.76
N PHE A 258 15.36 2.42 -0.12
CA PHE A 258 15.79 1.06 -0.42
C PHE A 258 15.52 0.67 -1.88
N VAL A 259 14.31 0.91 -2.39
CA VAL A 259 13.96 0.60 -3.78
C VAL A 259 14.81 1.42 -4.75
N GLU A 260 14.93 2.74 -4.56
CA GLU A 260 15.76 3.58 -5.44
C GLU A 260 17.23 3.15 -5.42
N LYS A 261 17.76 2.77 -4.25
CA LYS A 261 19.14 2.28 -4.13
C LYS A 261 19.33 0.94 -4.84
N MET A 262 18.39 0.03 -4.69
CA MET A 262 18.38 -1.24 -5.42
C MET A 262 18.38 -1.03 -6.94
N MET A 263 17.53 -0.12 -7.43
CA MET A 263 17.46 0.19 -8.85
C MET A 263 18.75 0.84 -9.35
N GLU A 264 19.39 1.69 -8.53
CA GLU A 264 20.71 2.24 -8.82
C GLU A 264 21.79 1.15 -8.94
N THR A 265 21.84 0.21 -8.00
CA THR A 265 22.80 -0.91 -8.00
C THR A 265 22.70 -1.76 -9.26
N ILE A 266 21.50 -1.97 -9.79
CA ILE A 266 21.30 -2.74 -11.04
C ILE A 266 21.36 -1.86 -12.31
N GLY A 267 21.79 -0.60 -12.19
CA GLY A 267 22.08 0.28 -13.32
C GLY A 267 20.87 1.00 -13.92
N ILE A 268 19.75 1.12 -13.20
CA ILE A 268 18.54 1.75 -13.73
C ILE A 268 18.64 3.28 -13.60
N ALA A 269 18.53 3.97 -14.74
CA ALA A 269 18.46 5.42 -14.79
C ALA A 269 17.10 5.95 -14.25
N PRO A 270 17.09 7.12 -13.57
CA PRO A 270 15.85 7.71 -13.10
C PRO A 270 15.03 8.19 -14.30
N LYS A 271 13.74 7.86 -14.31
CA LYS A 271 12.80 8.32 -15.32
C LYS A 271 11.55 8.85 -14.63
N LYS A 272 11.00 9.93 -15.17
CA LYS A 272 9.67 10.37 -14.75
C LYS A 272 8.65 9.32 -15.16
N HIS A 273 7.63 9.17 -14.33
CA HIS A 273 6.47 8.39 -14.67
C HIS A 273 5.83 8.95 -15.94
N LYS A 274 5.91 8.20 -17.04
CA LYS A 274 5.22 8.52 -18.30
C LYS A 274 3.84 7.87 -18.25
N PHE A 275 2.82 8.64 -18.60
CA PHE A 275 1.51 8.07 -18.87
C PHE A 275 1.65 7.04 -19.99
N GLY A 276 1.06 5.86 -19.80
CA GLY A 276 0.81 5.00 -20.95
C GLY A 276 -0.21 5.72 -21.82
N SER A 277 0.18 6.11 -23.05
CA SER A 277 -0.79 6.45 -24.10
C SER A 277 -1.70 5.25 -24.42
N ASN A 278 -1.24 4.05 -24.08
CA ASN A 278 -1.98 2.79 -24.17
C ASN A 278 -2.80 2.58 -22.89
N PHE A 279 -3.77 3.46 -22.72
CA PHE A 279 -5.05 3.07 -22.18
C PHE A 279 -5.49 1.78 -22.88
N SER A 280 -5.99 0.80 -22.13
CA SER A 280 -6.69 -0.36 -22.68
C SER A 280 -7.53 0.11 -23.88
N PRO A 281 -7.58 -0.63 -25.00
CA PRO A 281 -8.52 -0.33 -26.07
C PRO A 281 -9.97 -0.19 -25.54
N LYS A 282 -10.24 -0.72 -24.33
CA LYS A 282 -11.48 -0.55 -23.57
C LYS A 282 -11.60 0.73 -22.71
N SER A 283 -10.52 1.42 -22.35
CA SER A 283 -10.63 2.76 -21.72
C SER A 283 -11.12 3.81 -22.72
N ASN A 284 -10.86 3.62 -24.02
CA ASN A 284 -11.52 4.37 -25.08
C ASN A 284 -12.95 3.89 -25.35
N LEU A 285 -13.38 2.72 -24.87
CA LEU A 285 -14.81 2.37 -24.85
C LEU A 285 -15.59 3.24 -23.86
N ILE A 286 -14.93 3.87 -22.87
CA ILE A 286 -15.61 4.86 -22.02
C ILE A 286 -16.00 6.12 -22.80
N ARG A 287 -15.28 6.43 -23.89
CA ARG A 287 -15.61 7.53 -24.80
C ARG A 287 -16.75 7.20 -25.76
N ASN A 288 -17.17 5.93 -25.82
CA ASN A 288 -18.24 5.43 -26.67
C ASN A 288 -19.43 4.90 -25.86
N TYR A 289 -19.58 5.28 -24.59
CA TYR A 289 -20.87 5.12 -23.92
C TYR A 289 -21.83 6.14 -24.48
N ASN A 290 -22.82 5.65 -25.22
CA ASN A 290 -24.04 6.40 -25.47
C ASN A 290 -24.62 6.83 -24.11
N GLN A 291 -25.10 8.06 -24.08
CA GLN A 291 -25.67 8.75 -22.92
C GLN A 291 -26.72 7.87 -22.20
N GLY A 292 -26.63 7.75 -20.88
CA GLY A 292 -27.71 7.16 -20.07
C GLY A 292 -27.31 6.54 -18.73
N ASP A 293 -26.28 5.68 -18.70
CA ASP A 293 -26.21 4.65 -17.65
C ASP A 293 -24.92 4.66 -16.80
N LEU A 294 -24.39 5.83 -16.45
CA LEU A 294 -23.34 5.88 -15.42
C LEU A 294 -23.74 6.70 -14.21
N LEU A 295 -24.45 6.02 -13.30
CA LEU A 295 -24.70 6.46 -11.94
C LEU A 295 -23.43 6.21 -11.11
N LYS A 296 -22.56 7.21 -10.99
CA LYS A 296 -21.48 7.14 -9.98
C LYS A 296 -21.95 7.83 -8.71
N ILE A 297 -22.32 7.02 -7.72
CA ILE A 297 -22.66 7.49 -6.39
C ILE A 297 -21.36 7.72 -5.62
N TRP A 298 -21.14 8.94 -5.15
CA TRP A 298 -20.18 9.21 -4.09
C TRP A 298 -20.95 9.42 -2.78
N ALA A 299 -20.76 8.49 -1.85
CA ALA A 299 -21.24 8.61 -0.48
C ALA A 299 -20.11 9.18 0.38
N LEU A 300 -20.33 10.36 0.95
CA LEU A 300 -19.47 10.96 1.98
C LEU A 300 -20.34 11.12 3.23
N LYS A 301 -20.10 10.28 4.23
CA LYS A 301 -20.92 10.20 5.46
C LYS A 301 -22.43 10.09 5.11
N ASN A 302 -23.25 11.08 5.50
CA ASN A 302 -24.71 11.07 5.31
C ASN A 302 -25.19 11.76 4.02
N GLU A 303 -24.28 12.20 3.14
CA GLU A 303 -24.64 12.88 1.89
C GLU A 303 -24.21 12.07 0.67
N ALA A 304 -25.15 11.88 -0.26
CA ALA A 304 -24.87 11.39 -1.60
C ALA A 304 -24.83 12.59 -2.55
N ILE A 305 -23.67 12.82 -3.18
CA ILE A 305 -23.54 13.81 -4.25
C ILE A 305 -23.79 13.07 -5.55
N LEU A 306 -24.89 13.41 -6.24
CA LEU A 306 -25.12 12.92 -7.59
C LEU A 306 -24.58 13.91 -8.61
N PHE A 307 -23.79 13.37 -9.53
CA PHE A 307 -23.36 14.07 -10.73
C PHE A 307 -24.21 13.59 -11.89
N SER A 308 -24.96 14.49 -12.52
CA SER A 308 -25.52 14.25 -13.84
C SER A 308 -24.87 15.21 -14.82
N VAL A 309 -24.25 14.66 -15.86
CA VAL A 309 -23.74 15.43 -16.99
C VAL A 309 -24.92 15.63 -17.93
N GLY A 310 -25.43 16.87 -18.03
CA GLY A 310 -26.51 17.21 -18.94
C GLY A 310 -26.10 17.08 -20.42
N GLU A 311 -27.07 17.07 -21.32
CA GLU A 311 -26.80 17.09 -22.76
C GLU A 311 -25.95 18.30 -23.15
N LYS A 312 -25.03 18.07 -24.09
CA LYS A 312 -24.27 19.14 -24.73
C LYS A 312 -25.26 19.99 -25.52
N SER A 313 -25.37 21.27 -25.22
CA SER A 313 -26.21 22.14 -26.03
C SER A 313 -25.57 22.29 -27.43
N PRO A 314 -26.37 22.44 -28.51
CA PRO A 314 -25.89 22.41 -29.90
C PRO A 314 -24.79 23.43 -30.22
N ASP A 315 -24.72 24.49 -29.44
CA ASP A 315 -23.79 25.61 -29.44
C ASP A 315 -22.43 25.32 -28.75
N GLY A 316 -22.21 24.10 -28.28
CA GLY A 316 -20.88 23.64 -27.82
C GLY A 316 -20.50 24.08 -26.41
N THR A 317 -21.40 24.70 -25.67
CA THR A 317 -21.23 24.99 -24.24
C THR A 317 -21.05 23.69 -23.45
N ALA A 318 -20.06 23.64 -22.55
CA ALA A 318 -19.78 22.46 -21.73
C ALA A 318 -21.03 22.01 -20.97
N ALA A 319 -21.20 20.69 -20.86
CA ALA A 319 -22.33 20.08 -20.15
C ALA A 319 -22.51 20.70 -18.76
N ARG A 320 -23.73 21.14 -18.47
CA ARG A 320 -24.06 21.80 -17.21
C ARG A 320 -23.95 20.78 -16.07
N ILE A 321 -23.05 21.03 -15.11
CA ILE A 321 -22.96 20.23 -13.88
C ILE A 321 -24.17 20.58 -13.03
N ILE A 322 -25.09 19.64 -12.89
CA ILE A 322 -26.21 19.78 -11.95
C ILE A 322 -25.82 19.05 -10.66
N ILE A 323 -25.55 19.83 -9.61
CA ILE A 323 -25.33 19.31 -8.26
C ILE A 323 -26.70 19.17 -7.61
N ARG A 324 -27.16 17.94 -7.38
CA ARG A 324 -28.31 17.68 -6.52
C ARG A 324 -27.81 17.20 -5.16
N LYS A 325 -28.06 17.99 -4.12
CA LYS A 325 -27.97 17.52 -2.73
C LYS A 325 -29.22 16.69 -2.45
N ILE A 326 -29.06 15.39 -2.29
CA ILE A 326 -30.13 14.56 -1.72
C ILE A 326 -29.91 14.53 -0.22
N LYS A 327 -30.83 15.13 0.55
CA LYS A 327 -30.92 14.84 1.99
C LYS A 327 -31.29 13.38 2.12
N ASN A 328 -30.34 12.57 2.56
CA ASN A 328 -30.62 11.18 2.87
C ASN A 328 -31.53 11.16 4.11
N LYS A 329 -32.84 10.92 3.92
CA LYS A 329 -33.71 10.46 5.01
C LYS A 329 -33.42 8.97 5.22
N MET A 330 -32.19 8.63 5.62
CA MET A 330 -32.05 7.44 6.44
C MET A 330 -32.72 7.81 7.75
N ASN A 331 -33.90 7.22 7.99
CA ASN A 331 -34.46 7.16 9.32
C ASN A 331 -33.37 6.53 10.18
N ILE A 332 -32.72 7.39 10.97
CA ILE A 332 -32.00 7.02 12.15
C ILE A 332 -32.89 6.00 12.87
N LEU A 333 -32.37 4.80 13.11
CA LEU A 333 -32.85 3.94 14.17
C LEU A 333 -32.90 4.82 15.42
N LYS A 334 -34.11 5.29 15.77
CA LYS A 334 -34.40 5.88 17.07
C LYS A 334 -34.13 4.77 18.08
N TRP A 335 -32.95 4.78 18.67
CA TRP A 335 -32.78 4.21 19.99
C TRP A 335 -33.27 5.29 20.95
N GLU A 336 -34.55 5.22 21.31
CA GLU A 336 -35.03 5.85 22.54
C GLU A 336 -34.47 5.01 23.68
N ILE A 337 -33.41 5.51 24.33
CA ILE A 337 -33.01 5.04 25.65
C ILE A 337 -33.98 5.71 26.64
N LYS A 338 -34.74 4.89 27.38
CA LYS A 338 -35.49 5.35 28.56
C LYS A 338 -34.56 5.64 29.71
#